data_AF-A0A2V9VN09-F1
#
_entry.id   AF-A0A2V9VN09-F1
#
_cell.length_a   1.000
_cell.length_b   1.000
_cell.length_c   1.000
_cell.angle_alpha   90.00
_cell.angle_beta   90.00
_cell.angle_gamma   90.00
#
_symmetry.space_group_name_H-M   'P 1'
#
loop_
_entity.id
_entity.type
_entity.pdbx_description
1 polymer ?
#
loop_
_entity_poly.entity_id
_entity_poly.type
_entity_poly.pdbx_seq_one_letter_code
_entity_poly.pdbx_strand_id
1 'polypeptide(L)'
;MGWQSASCHLAPTRRSTTLGPLLTDLFLLSILSFGLLAIPAIAKTVTVECEENTISNALKTLDPQANNTIRVIGTCKDAIGIYDFADLTIAGVATGGKNAVINSLNGNAIFWIVGSHVQIKNLTINGGSWGVECREFSVCRFIGNTIQNATGNGVQIDSADATFTGDVIQNNANYGLNMTASRVRVTRVTVKLTTAGTSGPGNGVEIDSGSTLTVEQLTVQNNQGAGVSLIGGSNLTNRSWAGPFLVSNNGVGGIWVTEQSSADLGGATSINNTGGAGVVITGNSEASFWQGGTFTGNQQLDIYCGPLNGIAAAPQLATVGSTNCPNTY
;
A
#
# COMPACT_ATOMS: atom_id res chain seq x y z
N MET A 1 59.37 -11.37 6.22
CA MET A 1 58.11 -12.00 5.76
C MET A 1 58.00 -11.74 4.28
N GLY A 2 58.27 -12.79 3.48
CA GLY A 2 58.51 -12.69 2.05
C GLY A 2 57.23 -12.67 1.23
N TRP A 3 57.22 -11.80 0.22
CA TRP A 3 56.25 -11.78 -0.87
C TRP A 3 56.73 -12.72 -1.97
N GLN A 4 55.88 -13.64 -2.44
CA GLN A 4 56.04 -14.26 -3.75
C GLN A 4 54.68 -14.36 -4.47
N SER A 5 54.63 -13.64 -5.59
CA SER A 5 53.68 -13.73 -6.68
C SER A 5 53.90 -15.01 -7.50
N ALA A 6 52.82 -15.61 -8.03
CA ALA A 6 52.92 -16.52 -9.17
C ALA A 6 51.78 -16.28 -10.17
N SER A 7 52.19 -16.05 -11.42
CA SER A 7 51.36 -15.77 -12.59
C SER A 7 51.20 -17.01 -13.48
N CYS A 8 50.09 -17.02 -14.23
CA CYS A 8 49.87 -17.59 -15.58
C CYS A 8 50.39 -18.98 -15.96
N HIS A 9 49.46 -19.84 -16.44
CA HIS A 9 49.66 -20.58 -17.70
C HIS A 9 48.32 -20.83 -18.41
N LEU A 10 48.23 -20.34 -19.65
CA LEU A 10 47.20 -20.65 -20.64
C LEU A 10 47.84 -21.48 -21.76
N ALA A 11 46.95 -22.17 -22.49
CA ALA A 11 47.06 -22.59 -23.89
C ALA A 11 47.35 -24.11 -24.13
N PRO A 12 47.22 -24.60 -25.38
CA PRO A 12 45.97 -25.19 -25.89
C PRO A 12 46.22 -26.52 -26.66
N THR A 13 45.17 -27.27 -27.05
CA THR A 13 45.32 -28.23 -28.17
C THR A 13 44.04 -28.50 -28.95
N ARG A 14 44.19 -28.44 -30.27
CA ARG A 14 43.21 -28.60 -31.36
C ARG A 14 43.19 -30.04 -31.91
N ARG A 15 42.18 -30.26 -32.78
CA ARG A 15 42.07 -31.21 -33.93
C ARG A 15 41.64 -32.64 -33.57
N SER A 16 40.89 -33.38 -34.39
CA SER A 16 40.17 -33.15 -35.65
C SER A 16 39.54 -34.49 -36.08
N THR A 17 38.34 -34.43 -36.68
CA THR A 17 37.80 -35.31 -37.74
C THR A 17 37.78 -36.83 -37.58
N THR A 18 36.58 -37.41 -37.66
CA THR A 18 36.23 -38.40 -38.70
C THR A 18 34.74 -38.28 -39.09
N LEU A 19 34.50 -38.06 -40.38
CA LEU A 19 33.22 -38.24 -41.05
C LEU A 19 32.97 -39.75 -41.26
N GLY A 20 31.71 -40.17 -41.19
CA GLY A 20 31.22 -41.44 -41.70
C GLY A 20 29.69 -41.38 -41.88
N PRO A 21 29.15 -41.59 -43.11
CA PRO A 21 27.73 -41.47 -43.41
C PRO A 21 27.00 -42.81 -43.19
N LEU A 22 25.66 -42.78 -43.07
CA LEU A 22 24.71 -43.60 -43.81
C LEU A 22 23.37 -43.77 -43.08
N LEU A 23 22.31 -43.72 -43.91
CA LEU A 23 21.04 -44.44 -43.79
C LEU A 23 19.98 -43.91 -42.81
N THR A 24 19.12 -43.05 -43.39
CA THR A 24 17.66 -43.22 -43.44
C THR A 24 17.07 -44.36 -42.61
N ASP A 25 16.26 -44.03 -41.61
CA ASP A 25 14.99 -44.74 -41.39
C ASP A 25 13.94 -43.87 -40.66
N LEU A 26 12.86 -43.71 -41.41
CA LEU A 26 11.48 -43.39 -41.08
C LEU A 26 11.04 -43.72 -39.64
N PHE A 27 10.78 -42.70 -38.81
CA PHE A 27 9.72 -42.76 -37.79
C PHE A 27 9.03 -41.40 -37.68
N LEU A 28 7.94 -41.26 -38.45
CA LEU A 28 6.87 -40.30 -38.23
C LEU A 28 6.28 -40.56 -36.84
N LEU A 29 6.69 -39.80 -35.82
CA LEU A 29 5.84 -39.57 -34.65
C LEU A 29 5.16 -38.23 -34.86
N SER A 30 3.93 -38.28 -35.38
CA SER A 30 3.05 -37.12 -35.45
C SER A 30 2.83 -36.61 -34.02
N ILE A 31 3.53 -35.55 -33.64
CA ILE A 31 3.21 -34.75 -32.47
C ILE A 31 1.86 -34.13 -32.78
N LEU A 32 0.79 -34.82 -32.38
CA LEU A 32 -0.57 -34.32 -32.32
C LEU A 32 -0.55 -33.23 -31.23
N SER A 33 -0.02 -32.07 -31.59
CA SER A 33 -0.09 -30.85 -30.82
C SER A 33 -1.58 -30.52 -30.76
N PHE A 34 -2.26 -31.00 -29.73
CA PHE A 34 -3.56 -30.49 -29.33
C PHE A 34 -3.34 -29.01 -29.02
N GLY A 35 -3.47 -28.18 -30.06
CA GLY A 35 -3.69 -26.76 -29.90
C GLY A 35 -4.98 -26.62 -29.11
N LEU A 36 -4.87 -26.55 -27.80
CA LEU A 36 -5.86 -25.96 -26.92
C LEU A 36 -6.06 -24.54 -27.45
N LEU A 37 -7.04 -24.39 -28.34
CA LEU A 37 -7.56 -23.09 -28.74
C LEU A 37 -8.07 -22.46 -27.46
N ALA A 38 -7.26 -21.58 -26.87
CA ALA A 38 -7.68 -20.74 -25.77
C ALA A 38 -8.87 -19.93 -26.29
N ILE A 39 -10.09 -20.31 -25.86
CA ILE A 39 -11.28 -19.52 -26.13
C ILE A 39 -11.04 -18.19 -25.38
N PRO A 40 -11.03 -17.05 -26.07
CA PRO A 40 -10.81 -15.77 -25.39
C PRO A 40 -11.92 -15.58 -24.36
N ALA A 41 -11.53 -15.39 -23.09
CA ALA A 41 -12.47 -15.07 -22.02
C ALA A 41 -13.16 -13.75 -22.38
N ILE A 42 -14.50 -13.77 -22.47
CA ILE A 42 -15.27 -12.60 -22.91
C ILE A 42 -15.47 -11.68 -21.70
N ALA A 43 -14.84 -10.51 -21.74
CA ALA A 43 -15.05 -9.43 -20.79
C ALA A 43 -16.55 -9.11 -20.65
N LYS A 44 -17.09 -9.20 -19.44
CA LYS A 44 -18.50 -8.91 -19.16
C LYS A 44 -18.63 -7.62 -18.36
N THR A 45 -19.56 -6.76 -18.78
CA THR A 45 -19.98 -5.59 -18.00
C THR A 45 -21.37 -5.85 -17.42
N VAL A 46 -21.50 -5.76 -16.10
CA VAL A 46 -22.77 -5.88 -15.37
C VAL A 46 -23.08 -4.57 -14.67
N THR A 47 -24.33 -4.14 -14.71
CA THR A 47 -24.81 -3.01 -13.91
C THR A 47 -25.59 -3.56 -12.72
N VAL A 48 -25.26 -3.09 -11.53
CA VAL A 48 -25.92 -3.39 -10.26
C VAL A 48 -26.67 -2.14 -9.83
N GLU A 49 -27.99 -2.20 -9.99
CA GLU A 49 -28.92 -1.28 -9.33
C GLU A 49 -29.16 -1.82 -7.92
N CYS A 50 -28.67 -1.12 -6.89
CA CYS A 50 -28.60 -1.67 -5.53
C CYS A 50 -29.97 -1.98 -4.89
N GLU A 51 -31.07 -1.47 -5.45
CA GLU A 51 -32.44 -1.79 -5.02
C GLU A 51 -32.91 -3.17 -5.52
N GLU A 52 -32.30 -3.67 -6.60
CA GLU A 52 -32.73 -4.90 -7.29
C GLU A 52 -31.75 -6.05 -7.10
N ASN A 53 -30.46 -5.74 -6.92
CA ASN A 53 -29.41 -6.75 -6.87
C ASN A 53 -28.23 -6.33 -6.00
N THR A 54 -27.34 -7.28 -5.73
CA THR A 54 -26.11 -7.06 -4.96
C THR A 54 -24.87 -7.28 -5.83
N ILE A 55 -23.75 -6.70 -5.41
CA ILE A 55 -22.47 -6.89 -6.09
C ILE A 55 -22.04 -8.35 -5.96
N SER A 56 -22.23 -8.94 -4.77
CA SER A 56 -21.95 -10.34 -4.50
C SER A 56 -22.73 -11.30 -5.42
N ASN A 57 -23.96 -10.96 -5.80
CA ASN A 57 -24.72 -11.75 -6.77
C ASN A 57 -24.22 -11.54 -8.20
N ALA A 58 -23.85 -10.31 -8.58
CA ALA A 58 -23.28 -10.04 -9.89
C ALA A 58 -21.97 -10.81 -10.12
N LEU A 59 -21.09 -10.87 -9.11
CA LEU A 59 -19.82 -11.60 -9.14
C LEU A 59 -19.98 -13.07 -9.53
N LYS A 60 -21.03 -13.75 -9.06
CA LYS A 60 -21.31 -15.16 -9.38
C LYS A 60 -21.60 -15.42 -10.86
N THR A 61 -21.85 -14.37 -11.64
CA THR A 61 -22.19 -14.48 -13.06
C THR A 61 -21.02 -14.16 -13.98
N LEU A 62 -19.86 -13.83 -13.42
CA LEU A 62 -18.66 -13.42 -14.14
C LEU A 62 -17.71 -14.60 -14.25
N ASP A 63 -16.96 -14.64 -15.35
CA ASP A 63 -15.79 -15.51 -15.49
C ASP A 63 -14.59 -14.83 -14.82
N PRO A 64 -14.02 -15.36 -13.73
CA PRO A 64 -12.91 -14.72 -13.02
C PRO A 64 -11.66 -14.49 -13.89
N GLN A 65 -11.51 -15.22 -14.99
CA GLN A 65 -10.36 -15.10 -15.90
C GLN A 65 -10.57 -14.05 -17.00
N ALA A 66 -11.77 -13.47 -17.10
CA ALA A 66 -12.06 -12.38 -18.00
C ALA A 66 -11.85 -11.01 -17.35
N ASN A 67 -11.61 -9.98 -18.16
CA ASN A 67 -11.54 -8.59 -17.69
C ASN A 67 -12.95 -8.05 -17.46
N ASN A 68 -13.47 -8.20 -16.24
CA ASN A 68 -14.86 -7.86 -15.96
C ASN A 68 -15.03 -6.45 -15.41
N THR A 69 -16.23 -5.89 -15.58
CA THR A 69 -16.62 -4.63 -14.96
C THR A 69 -17.99 -4.74 -14.29
N ILE A 70 -18.07 -4.32 -13.04
CA ILE A 70 -19.31 -4.09 -12.31
C ILE A 70 -19.51 -2.58 -12.17
N ARG A 71 -20.61 -2.06 -12.71
CA ARG A 71 -21.06 -0.68 -12.50
C ARG A 71 -22.09 -0.67 -11.39
N VAL A 72 -21.92 0.18 -10.38
CA VAL A 72 -22.78 0.22 -9.19
C VAL A 72 -23.55 1.53 -9.16
N ILE A 73 -24.87 1.46 -9.00
CA ILE A 73 -25.77 2.60 -8.89
C ILE A 73 -26.59 2.50 -7.60
N GLY A 74 -26.70 3.62 -6.87
CA GLY A 74 -27.49 3.70 -5.65
C GLY A 74 -26.72 3.33 -4.39
N THR A 75 -27.44 2.82 -3.39
CA THR A 75 -26.90 2.45 -2.07
C THR A 75 -27.06 0.95 -1.85
N CYS A 76 -25.96 0.23 -1.90
CA CYS A 76 -25.92 -1.21 -1.64
C CYS A 76 -25.70 -1.47 -0.16
N LYS A 77 -26.22 -2.60 0.31
CA LYS A 77 -25.84 -3.20 1.59
C LYS A 77 -25.31 -4.60 1.31
N ASP A 78 -24.00 -4.80 1.42
CA ASP A 78 -23.34 -6.02 0.93
C ASP A 78 -22.12 -6.41 1.78
N ALA A 79 -21.67 -7.65 1.62
CA ALA A 79 -20.42 -8.18 2.13
C ALA A 79 -19.77 -8.98 0.97
N ILE A 80 -18.74 -8.39 0.38
CA ILE A 80 -18.28 -8.70 -0.98
C ILE A 80 -16.95 -9.46 -0.88
N GLY A 81 -17.01 -10.76 -1.16
CA GLY A 81 -15.81 -11.58 -1.35
C GLY A 81 -15.39 -11.62 -2.81
N ILE A 82 -14.13 -11.31 -3.10
CA ILE A 82 -13.52 -11.36 -4.43
C ILE A 82 -12.33 -12.30 -4.37
N TYR A 83 -12.40 -13.39 -5.13
CA TYR A 83 -11.41 -14.48 -5.11
C TYR A 83 -10.97 -14.79 -6.55
N ASP A 84 -9.65 -14.87 -6.76
CA ASP A 84 -9.01 -15.34 -7.99
C ASP A 84 -9.45 -14.63 -9.29
N PHE A 85 -9.85 -13.36 -9.20
CA PHE A 85 -10.14 -12.54 -10.38
C PHE A 85 -8.84 -12.04 -11.02
N ALA A 86 -8.64 -12.36 -12.30
CA ALA A 86 -7.47 -11.94 -13.06
C ALA A 86 -7.46 -10.44 -13.37
N ASP A 87 -8.64 -9.84 -13.59
CA ASP A 87 -8.86 -8.39 -13.68
C ASP A 87 -10.34 -8.08 -13.46
N LEU A 88 -10.64 -7.34 -12.39
CA LEU A 88 -12.00 -6.89 -12.08
C LEU A 88 -12.02 -5.40 -11.77
N THR A 89 -12.89 -4.66 -12.46
CA THR A 89 -13.22 -3.28 -12.09
C THR A 89 -14.58 -3.22 -11.42
N ILE A 90 -14.66 -2.60 -10.23
CA ILE A 90 -15.91 -2.20 -9.58
C ILE A 90 -15.95 -0.68 -9.54
N ALA A 91 -16.94 -0.09 -10.18
CA ALA A 91 -17.02 1.36 -10.37
C ALA A 91 -18.38 1.92 -9.96
N GLY A 92 -18.36 2.88 -9.04
CA GLY A 92 -19.53 3.68 -8.73
C GLY A 92 -19.93 4.58 -9.90
N VAL A 93 -21.22 4.61 -10.20
CA VAL A 93 -21.83 5.52 -11.16
C VAL A 93 -22.47 6.66 -10.38
N ALA A 94 -21.94 7.86 -10.54
CA ALA A 94 -22.45 9.02 -9.85
C ALA A 94 -23.86 9.38 -10.35
N THR A 95 -24.81 9.51 -9.42
CA THR A 95 -26.19 9.91 -9.70
C THR A 95 -26.51 11.14 -8.86
N GLY A 96 -26.95 12.24 -9.50
CA GLY A 96 -27.21 13.51 -8.79
C GLY A 96 -25.98 14.10 -8.10
N GLY A 97 -24.77 13.87 -8.65
CA GLY A 97 -23.51 14.35 -8.07
C GLY A 97 -23.01 13.56 -6.85
N LYS A 98 -23.66 12.44 -6.50
CA LYS A 98 -23.24 11.57 -5.39
C LYS A 98 -22.70 10.25 -5.93
N ASN A 99 -21.60 9.79 -5.36
CA ASN A 99 -21.05 8.47 -5.63
C ASN A 99 -22.00 7.38 -5.12
N ALA A 100 -21.94 6.19 -5.73
CA ALA A 100 -22.63 5.02 -5.19
C ALA A 100 -22.06 4.65 -3.82
N VAL A 101 -22.91 4.14 -2.93
CA VAL A 101 -22.57 3.85 -1.54
C VAL A 101 -22.66 2.35 -1.30
N ILE A 102 -21.64 1.76 -0.67
CA ILE A 102 -21.67 0.38 -0.18
C ILE A 102 -21.64 0.44 1.35
N ASN A 103 -22.75 0.05 1.98
CA ASN A 103 -22.86 -0.09 3.42
C ASN A 103 -22.54 -1.52 3.85
N SER A 104 -21.92 -1.67 5.02
CA SER A 104 -21.70 -3.00 5.60
C SER A 104 -23.01 -3.75 5.85
N LEU A 105 -23.05 -5.01 5.41
CA LEU A 105 -24.20 -5.89 5.60
C LEU A 105 -24.33 -6.37 7.05
N ASN A 106 -23.22 -6.80 7.63
CA ASN A 106 -23.18 -7.60 8.86
C ASN A 106 -22.04 -7.23 9.81
N GLY A 107 -21.37 -6.09 9.59
CA GLY A 107 -20.25 -5.65 10.43
C GLY A 107 -18.91 -6.32 10.11
N ASN A 108 -18.83 -7.23 9.14
CA ASN A 108 -17.55 -7.73 8.61
C ASN A 108 -16.92 -6.74 7.62
N ALA A 109 -15.77 -7.09 7.06
CA ALA A 109 -15.18 -6.40 5.92
C ALA A 109 -16.21 -6.20 4.80
N ILE A 110 -16.30 -5.00 4.23
CA ILE A 110 -17.19 -4.76 3.07
C ILE A 110 -16.60 -5.40 1.83
N PHE A 111 -15.31 -5.16 1.56
CA PHE A 111 -14.56 -5.84 0.50
C PHE A 111 -13.52 -6.76 1.13
N TRP A 112 -13.59 -8.05 0.81
CA TRP A 112 -12.62 -9.07 1.17
C TRP A 112 -12.00 -9.61 -0.12
N ILE A 113 -10.77 -9.20 -0.43
CA ILE A 113 -10.13 -9.43 -1.73
C ILE A 113 -8.93 -10.34 -1.54
N VAL A 114 -8.93 -11.49 -2.20
CA VAL A 114 -7.92 -12.55 -2.05
C VAL A 114 -7.47 -13.04 -3.42
N GLY A 115 -6.15 -13.16 -3.63
CA GLY A 115 -5.58 -13.68 -4.88
C GLY A 115 -6.04 -12.97 -6.15
N SER A 116 -6.44 -11.70 -6.07
CA SER A 116 -7.17 -11.01 -7.16
C SER A 116 -6.49 -9.72 -7.60
N HIS A 117 -6.66 -9.37 -8.86
CA HIS A 117 -6.35 -8.05 -9.39
C HIS A 117 -7.64 -7.22 -9.52
N VAL A 118 -7.79 -6.22 -8.66
CA VAL A 118 -9.04 -5.45 -8.56
C VAL A 118 -8.78 -3.95 -8.64
N GLN A 119 -9.62 -3.26 -9.39
CA GLN A 119 -9.76 -1.81 -9.36
C GLN A 119 -11.10 -1.41 -8.76
N ILE A 120 -11.07 -0.63 -7.69
CA ILE A 120 -12.26 -0.05 -7.05
C ILE A 120 -12.22 1.46 -7.23
N LYS A 121 -13.28 2.04 -7.80
CA LYS A 121 -13.30 3.48 -8.08
C LYS A 121 -14.64 4.16 -7.86
N ASN A 122 -14.57 5.43 -7.45
CA ASN A 122 -15.70 6.34 -7.28
C ASN A 122 -16.82 5.79 -6.38
N LEU A 123 -16.46 5.06 -5.32
CA LEU A 123 -17.41 4.55 -4.32
C LEU A 123 -17.28 5.30 -3.00
N THR A 124 -18.38 5.34 -2.23
CA THR A 124 -18.32 5.53 -0.79
C THR A 124 -18.49 4.18 -0.11
N ILE A 125 -17.49 3.74 0.64
CA ILE A 125 -17.45 2.47 1.37
C ILE A 125 -17.64 2.82 2.84
N ASN A 126 -18.75 2.37 3.45
CA ASN A 126 -19.25 2.90 4.72
C ASN A 126 -19.55 1.79 5.74
N GLY A 127 -18.74 1.73 6.79
CA GLY A 127 -18.87 0.75 7.87
C GLY A 127 -17.98 -0.48 7.70
N GLY A 128 -18.31 -1.52 8.47
CA GLY A 128 -17.60 -2.80 8.50
C GLY A 128 -16.50 -2.84 9.57
N SER A 129 -16.07 -4.05 9.94
CA SER A 129 -14.88 -4.24 10.77
C SER A 129 -13.63 -3.80 10.02
N TRP A 130 -13.66 -3.96 8.69
CA TRP A 130 -12.79 -3.29 7.75
C TRP A 130 -13.63 -2.64 6.65
N GLY A 131 -13.25 -1.46 6.17
CA GLY A 131 -13.85 -0.94 4.94
C GLY A 131 -13.42 -1.82 3.76
N VAL A 132 -12.13 -2.04 3.62
CA VAL A 132 -11.54 -2.91 2.61
C VAL A 132 -10.39 -3.73 3.19
N GLU A 133 -10.32 -5.00 2.83
CA GLU A 133 -9.18 -5.87 3.05
C GLU A 133 -8.69 -6.44 1.71
N CYS A 134 -7.44 -6.14 1.37
CA CYS A 134 -6.75 -6.64 0.19
C CYS A 134 -5.58 -7.51 0.63
N ARG A 135 -5.65 -8.81 0.36
CA ARG A 135 -4.71 -9.78 0.95
C ARG A 135 -4.24 -10.86 -0.01
N GLU A 136 -3.20 -11.58 0.41
CA GLU A 136 -2.74 -12.84 -0.22
C GLU A 136 -2.43 -12.67 -1.70
N PHE A 137 -1.35 -11.94 -1.98
CA PHE A 137 -0.82 -11.68 -3.34
C PHE A 137 -1.79 -10.93 -4.27
N SER A 138 -2.82 -10.30 -3.71
CA SER A 138 -3.72 -9.42 -4.47
C SER A 138 -3.00 -8.15 -4.96
N VAL A 139 -3.53 -7.56 -6.03
CA VAL A 139 -3.14 -6.25 -6.54
C VAL A 139 -4.38 -5.36 -6.54
N CYS A 140 -4.44 -4.37 -5.66
CA CYS A 140 -5.59 -3.50 -5.50
C CYS A 140 -5.33 -2.07 -5.97
N ARG A 141 -6.21 -1.52 -6.80
CA ARG A 141 -6.15 -0.12 -7.26
C ARG A 141 -7.38 0.64 -6.79
N PHE A 142 -7.17 1.65 -5.97
CA PHE A 142 -8.21 2.53 -5.43
C PHE A 142 -8.10 3.88 -6.11
N ILE A 143 -9.23 4.39 -6.60
CA ILE A 143 -9.29 5.66 -7.32
C ILE A 143 -10.53 6.45 -6.92
N GLY A 144 -10.34 7.59 -6.27
CA GLY A 144 -11.42 8.54 -5.96
C GLY A 144 -12.49 7.97 -5.04
N ASN A 145 -12.14 7.03 -4.16
CA ASN A 145 -13.08 6.47 -3.19
C ASN A 145 -13.10 7.29 -1.90
N THR A 146 -14.19 7.16 -1.15
CA THR A 146 -14.26 7.56 0.26
C THR A 146 -14.48 6.30 1.10
N ILE A 147 -13.59 6.00 2.03
CA ILE A 147 -13.63 4.80 2.89
C ILE A 147 -13.76 5.27 4.34
N GLN A 148 -14.90 4.96 4.97
CA GLN A 148 -15.24 5.60 6.23
C GLN A 148 -16.08 4.77 7.20
N ASN A 149 -16.07 5.21 8.45
CA ASN A 149 -16.91 4.70 9.54
C ASN A 149 -16.72 3.20 9.83
N ALA A 150 -15.59 2.61 9.44
CA ALA A 150 -15.24 1.25 9.85
C ALA A 150 -15.01 1.20 11.36
N THR A 151 -15.51 0.15 12.01
CA THR A 151 -15.34 -0.09 13.46
C THR A 151 -13.98 -0.71 13.79
N GLY A 152 -13.23 -1.14 12.76
CA GLY A 152 -11.79 -1.38 12.79
C GLY A 152 -11.14 -0.57 11.69
N ASN A 153 -10.17 -1.14 10.97
CA ASN A 153 -9.37 -0.34 10.03
C ASN A 153 -10.20 0.13 8.83
N GLY A 154 -9.90 1.32 8.31
CA GLY A 154 -10.49 1.77 7.05
C GLY A 154 -10.07 0.84 5.91
N VAL A 155 -8.76 0.67 5.75
CA VAL A 155 -8.17 -0.22 4.76
C VAL A 155 -7.07 -1.07 5.39
N GLN A 156 -7.10 -2.38 5.10
CA GLN A 156 -6.04 -3.32 5.41
C GLN A 156 -5.43 -3.85 4.11
N ILE A 157 -4.12 -3.71 3.95
CA ILE A 157 -3.33 -4.37 2.91
C ILE A 157 -2.43 -5.39 3.62
N ASP A 158 -2.61 -6.67 3.32
CA ASP A 158 -1.88 -7.76 3.98
C ASP A 158 -1.26 -8.72 2.96
N SER A 159 0.07 -8.76 2.90
CA SER A 159 0.78 -9.59 1.93
C SER A 159 0.34 -9.31 0.48
N ALA A 160 0.11 -8.03 0.16
CA ALA A 160 -0.46 -7.59 -1.12
C ALA A 160 0.16 -6.27 -1.63
N ASP A 161 -0.14 -5.94 -2.88
CA ASP A 161 0.25 -4.67 -3.50
C ASP A 161 -0.97 -3.75 -3.63
N ALA A 162 -0.83 -2.46 -3.30
CA ALA A 162 -1.90 -1.49 -3.54
C ALA A 162 -1.44 -0.13 -4.06
N THR A 163 -2.34 0.52 -4.81
CA THR A 163 -2.18 1.91 -5.24
C THR A 163 -3.45 2.68 -4.92
N PHE A 164 -3.28 3.91 -4.44
CA PHE A 164 -4.38 4.81 -4.10
C PHE A 164 -4.20 6.13 -4.85
N THR A 165 -5.26 6.63 -5.45
CA THR A 165 -5.26 7.87 -6.23
C THR A 165 -6.49 8.71 -5.94
N GLY A 166 -6.30 9.81 -5.20
CA GLY A 166 -7.39 10.74 -4.88
C GLY A 166 -8.38 10.19 -3.85
N ASP A 167 -8.03 9.14 -3.11
CA ASP A 167 -8.91 8.53 -2.11
C ASP A 167 -8.91 9.31 -0.78
N VAL A 168 -10.03 9.24 -0.08
CA VAL A 168 -10.20 9.77 1.28
C VAL A 168 -10.53 8.63 2.22
N ILE A 169 -9.72 8.45 3.27
CA ILE A 169 -9.91 7.44 4.30
C ILE A 169 -10.16 8.17 5.62
N GLN A 170 -11.35 8.04 6.20
CA GLN A 170 -11.74 8.89 7.33
C GLN A 170 -12.67 8.25 8.35
N ASN A 171 -12.65 8.73 9.60
CA ASN A 171 -13.59 8.32 10.64
C ASN A 171 -13.59 6.80 10.90
N ASN A 172 -12.44 6.14 10.76
CA ASN A 172 -12.31 4.70 11.03
C ASN A 172 -11.65 4.49 12.40
N ALA A 173 -11.98 3.41 13.09
CA ALA A 173 -11.27 3.04 14.30
C ALA A 173 -9.91 2.39 13.98
N ASN A 174 -9.06 2.19 14.98
CA ASN A 174 -7.73 1.54 14.85
C ASN A 174 -6.79 2.24 13.86
N TYR A 175 -6.91 1.97 12.57
CA TYR A 175 -6.03 2.49 11.54
C TYR A 175 -6.83 3.03 10.36
N GLY A 176 -6.41 4.16 9.79
CA GLY A 176 -6.95 4.60 8.51
C GLY A 176 -6.52 3.64 7.41
N LEU A 177 -5.20 3.59 7.19
CA LEU A 177 -4.54 2.67 6.26
C LEU A 177 -3.53 1.82 7.04
N ASN A 178 -3.74 0.51 7.07
CA ASN A 178 -2.81 -0.45 7.66
C ASN A 178 -2.16 -1.31 6.59
N MET A 179 -0.85 -1.52 6.70
CA MET A 179 -0.04 -2.29 5.78
C MET A 179 0.78 -3.32 6.53
N THR A 180 0.64 -4.59 6.18
CA THR A 180 1.39 -5.70 6.78
C THR A 180 2.01 -6.53 5.66
N ALA A 181 3.33 -6.71 5.67
CA ALA A 181 4.08 -7.42 4.61
C ALA A 181 3.71 -6.97 3.18
N SER A 182 3.48 -5.66 2.98
CA SER A 182 2.82 -5.12 1.79
C SER A 182 3.61 -3.99 1.13
N ARG A 183 3.27 -3.67 -0.11
CA ARG A 183 3.81 -2.50 -0.81
C ARG A 183 2.69 -1.61 -1.31
N VAL A 184 2.74 -0.34 -0.92
CA VAL A 184 1.70 0.63 -1.24
C VAL A 184 2.28 1.90 -1.84
N ARG A 185 1.58 2.47 -2.81
CA ARG A 185 1.83 3.82 -3.32
C ARG A 185 0.59 4.69 -3.15
N VAL A 186 0.79 5.92 -2.66
CA VAL A 186 -0.28 6.89 -2.46
C VAL A 186 -0.05 8.18 -3.26
N THR A 187 -1.07 8.60 -4.01
CA THR A 187 -1.06 9.83 -4.79
C THR A 187 -2.34 10.62 -4.52
N ARG A 188 -2.23 11.80 -3.91
CA ARG A 188 -3.36 12.66 -3.51
C ARG A 188 -4.32 11.99 -2.53
N VAL A 189 -3.78 11.25 -1.56
CA VAL A 189 -4.59 10.55 -0.55
C VAL A 189 -4.71 11.39 0.71
N THR A 190 -5.90 11.39 1.32
CA THR A 190 -6.12 11.98 2.65
C THR A 190 -6.54 10.92 3.64
N VAL A 191 -5.86 10.85 4.77
CA VAL A 191 -6.22 9.99 5.90
C VAL A 191 -6.47 10.85 7.14
N LYS A 192 -7.66 10.77 7.72
CA LYS A 192 -8.01 11.67 8.83
C LYS A 192 -9.04 11.11 9.81
N LEU A 193 -9.09 11.71 11.00
CA LEU A 193 -10.15 11.46 11.98
C LEU A 193 -10.23 9.98 12.40
N THR A 194 -9.12 9.25 12.39
CA THR A 194 -9.10 7.91 12.95
C THR A 194 -9.23 7.98 14.47
N THR A 195 -10.00 7.07 15.04
CA THR A 195 -10.23 7.00 16.48
C THR A 195 -9.59 5.75 17.07
N ALA A 196 -9.44 5.74 18.39
CA ALA A 196 -9.00 4.58 19.13
C ALA A 196 -9.89 3.37 18.83
N GLY A 197 -9.28 2.20 18.82
CA GLY A 197 -9.97 0.93 18.75
C GLY A 197 -9.25 -0.12 19.60
N THR A 198 -9.43 -1.39 19.26
CA THR A 198 -8.84 -2.52 19.98
C THR A 198 -7.31 -2.55 19.97
N SER A 199 -6.68 -1.99 18.94
CA SER A 199 -5.24 -2.12 18.71
C SER A 199 -4.43 -0.91 19.15
N GLY A 200 -5.10 0.18 19.57
CA GLY A 200 -4.39 1.37 20.02
C GLY A 200 -5.15 2.68 19.81
N PRO A 201 -4.44 3.82 19.85
CA PRO A 201 -5.04 5.15 19.92
C PRO A 201 -5.67 5.62 18.60
N GLY A 202 -5.53 4.89 17.49
CA GLY A 202 -6.14 5.29 16.21
C GLY A 202 -5.14 5.93 15.25
N ASN A 203 -4.12 5.21 14.74
CA ASN A 203 -3.12 5.83 13.85
C ASN A 203 -3.72 6.15 12.48
N GLY A 204 -3.23 7.20 11.81
CA GLY A 204 -3.64 7.50 10.45
C GLY A 204 -3.16 6.40 9.50
N VAL A 205 -1.84 6.23 9.40
CA VAL A 205 -1.19 5.23 8.55
C VAL A 205 -0.25 4.36 9.40
N GLU A 206 -0.38 3.04 9.30
CA GLU A 206 0.50 2.06 9.91
C GLU A 206 1.23 1.26 8.83
N ILE A 207 2.55 1.17 8.94
CA ILE A 207 3.45 0.46 8.02
C ILE A 207 4.24 -0.56 8.85
N ASP A 208 3.85 -1.82 8.75
CA ASP A 208 4.30 -2.89 9.63
C ASP A 208 4.92 -4.05 8.84
N SER A 209 5.79 -4.82 9.50
CA SER A 209 6.24 -6.15 9.08
C SER A 209 6.92 -6.14 7.71
N GLY A 210 7.93 -5.28 7.58
CA GLY A 210 8.71 -5.12 6.36
C GLY A 210 7.96 -4.44 5.22
N SER A 211 6.85 -3.76 5.50
CA SER A 211 6.05 -3.08 4.47
C SER A 211 6.78 -1.87 3.89
N THR A 212 6.38 -1.47 2.69
CA THR A 212 6.96 -0.30 2.00
C THR A 212 5.87 0.66 1.53
N LEU A 213 5.96 1.93 1.96
CA LEU A 213 5.08 3.01 1.49
C LEU A 213 5.85 3.99 0.62
N THR A 214 5.40 4.17 -0.63
CA THR A 214 5.83 5.28 -1.48
C THR A 214 4.80 6.40 -1.43
N VAL A 215 5.21 7.58 -0.97
CA VAL A 215 4.39 8.78 -0.90
C VAL A 215 4.68 9.68 -2.09
N GLU A 216 3.66 10.05 -2.84
CA GLU A 216 3.74 11.12 -3.84
C GLU A 216 2.98 12.36 -3.41
N GLN A 217 1.81 12.15 -2.80
CA GLN A 217 1.08 13.21 -2.11
C GLN A 217 0.16 12.56 -1.08
N LEU A 218 0.38 12.88 0.18
CA LEU A 218 -0.35 12.30 1.30
C LEU A 218 -0.60 13.38 2.36
N THR A 219 -1.84 13.44 2.84
CA THR A 219 -2.21 14.26 4.00
C THR A 219 -2.72 13.35 5.10
N VAL A 220 -2.09 13.39 6.27
CA VAL A 220 -2.47 12.60 7.45
C VAL A 220 -2.74 13.53 8.62
N GLN A 221 -4.00 13.68 9.02
CA GLN A 221 -4.36 14.72 9.98
C GLN A 221 -5.50 14.38 10.93
N ASN A 222 -5.52 15.02 12.09
CA ASN A 222 -6.62 14.93 13.06
C ASN A 222 -6.90 13.49 13.50
N ASN A 223 -5.89 12.62 13.51
CA ASN A 223 -6.02 11.25 13.99
C ASN A 223 -5.75 11.21 15.49
N GLN A 224 -6.49 10.38 16.22
CA GLN A 224 -6.32 10.29 17.68
C GLN A 224 -4.96 9.66 18.06
N GLY A 225 -4.41 8.79 17.22
CA GLY A 225 -3.07 8.21 17.36
C GLY A 225 -1.96 9.04 16.73
N ALA A 226 -0.90 8.37 16.31
CA ALA A 226 0.14 8.96 15.49
C ALA A 226 -0.40 9.25 14.08
N GLY A 227 0.20 10.21 13.39
CA GLY A 227 -0.08 10.41 11.98
C GLY A 227 0.36 9.19 11.17
N VAL A 228 1.67 8.93 11.15
CA VAL A 228 2.27 7.79 10.44
C VAL A 228 3.15 7.01 11.39
N SER A 229 3.03 5.68 11.39
CA SER A 229 3.84 4.77 12.19
C SER A 229 4.51 3.74 11.29
N LEU A 230 5.82 3.57 11.48
CA LEU A 230 6.65 2.55 10.84
C LEU A 230 7.24 1.66 11.93
N ILE A 231 6.95 0.37 11.83
CA ILE A 231 7.39 -0.68 12.77
C ILE A 231 7.84 -1.93 12.02
N GLY A 232 8.54 -2.84 12.70
CA GLY A 232 8.90 -4.15 12.16
C GLY A 232 9.75 -4.12 10.88
N GLY A 233 10.77 -3.26 10.79
CA GLY A 233 11.69 -3.22 9.64
C GLY A 233 11.09 -2.59 8.37
N SER A 234 10.13 -1.68 8.53
CA SER A 234 9.36 -1.09 7.44
C SER A 234 10.05 0.12 6.81
N ASN A 235 9.62 0.51 5.61
CA ASN A 235 10.23 1.61 4.85
C ASN A 235 9.19 2.62 4.34
N LEU A 236 9.50 3.91 4.44
CA LEU A 236 8.77 4.99 3.78
C LEU A 236 9.69 5.76 2.85
N THR A 237 9.24 5.99 1.62
CA THR A 237 9.93 6.85 0.65
C THR A 237 9.05 8.01 0.25
N ASN A 238 9.46 9.24 0.60
CA ASN A 238 8.79 10.45 0.14
C ASN A 238 9.32 10.93 -1.22
N ARG A 239 8.45 11.04 -2.21
CA ARG A 239 8.74 11.65 -3.51
C ARG A 239 8.24 13.09 -3.50
N SER A 240 8.96 13.94 -2.77
CA SER A 240 8.63 15.36 -2.57
C SER A 240 8.34 16.14 -3.87
N TRP A 241 8.97 15.76 -4.98
CA TRP A 241 8.77 16.36 -6.31
C TRP A 241 7.40 16.07 -6.92
N ALA A 242 6.70 15.03 -6.44
CA ALA A 242 5.38 14.63 -6.93
C ALA A 242 4.23 15.35 -6.22
N GLY A 243 4.48 15.90 -5.02
CA GLY A 243 3.48 16.61 -4.23
C GLY A 243 3.79 16.61 -2.73
N PRO A 244 2.94 17.30 -1.93
CA PRO A 244 3.18 17.47 -0.50
C PRO A 244 2.92 16.19 0.30
N PHE A 245 3.81 15.91 1.25
CA PHE A 245 3.59 14.99 2.35
C PHE A 245 3.37 15.78 3.65
N LEU A 246 2.12 15.85 4.10
CA LEU A 246 1.69 16.63 5.26
C LEU A 246 1.17 15.72 6.38
N VAL A 247 1.71 15.89 7.58
CA VAL A 247 1.27 15.23 8.80
C VAL A 247 0.96 16.30 9.85
N SER A 248 -0.28 16.41 10.32
CA SER A 248 -0.64 17.49 11.25
C SER A 248 -1.76 17.19 12.22
N ASN A 249 -1.74 17.84 13.39
CA ASN A 249 -2.80 17.77 14.39
C ASN A 249 -3.16 16.33 14.83
N ASN A 250 -2.19 15.42 14.88
CA ASN A 250 -2.41 14.05 15.35
C ASN A 250 -2.16 13.96 16.88
N GLY A 251 -2.85 13.03 17.55
CA GLY A 251 -3.01 13.00 19.00
C GLY A 251 -1.86 12.40 19.80
N VAL A 252 -1.01 11.57 19.18
CA VAL A 252 0.13 10.89 19.82
C VAL A 252 1.49 11.27 19.20
N GLY A 253 1.49 12.19 18.23
CA GLY A 253 2.67 12.65 17.51
C GLY A 253 2.52 12.56 15.99
N GLY A 254 3.53 13.02 15.27
CA GLY A 254 3.50 13.06 13.81
C GLY A 254 3.89 11.72 13.19
N ILE A 255 5.19 11.51 12.98
CA ILE A 255 5.76 10.36 12.27
C ILE A 255 6.63 9.55 13.22
N TRP A 256 6.35 8.26 13.37
CA TRP A 256 7.11 7.36 14.23
C TRP A 256 7.88 6.38 13.36
N VAL A 257 9.21 6.38 13.49
CA VAL A 257 10.13 5.49 12.78
C VAL A 257 10.83 4.63 13.83
N THR A 258 10.33 3.40 14.01
CA THR A 258 10.73 2.54 15.11
C THR A 258 11.00 1.11 14.65
N GLU A 259 11.62 0.30 15.53
CA GLU A 259 11.84 -1.12 15.29
C GLU A 259 12.56 -1.43 13.96
N GLN A 260 13.76 -0.86 13.79
CA GLN A 260 14.62 -1.08 12.63
C GLN A 260 14.03 -0.58 11.30
N SER A 261 13.16 0.42 11.36
CA SER A 261 12.53 1.01 10.17
C SER A 261 13.35 2.17 9.58
N SER A 262 13.08 2.50 8.32
CA SER A 262 13.72 3.62 7.62
C SER A 262 12.69 4.53 6.96
N ALA A 263 12.89 5.85 7.04
CA ALA A 263 12.02 6.82 6.38
C ALA A 263 12.81 7.91 5.66
N ASP A 264 12.54 8.11 4.37
CA ASP A 264 12.91 9.34 3.69
C ASP A 264 11.82 10.40 3.91
N LEU A 265 12.14 11.41 4.72
CA LEU A 265 11.25 12.51 5.09
C LEU A 265 11.65 13.84 4.43
N GLY A 266 12.58 13.82 3.46
CA GLY A 266 12.96 15.01 2.72
C GLY A 266 11.75 15.69 2.08
N GLY A 267 11.57 16.98 2.35
CA GLY A 267 10.45 17.80 1.85
C GLY A 267 9.10 17.55 2.55
N ALA A 268 9.04 16.70 3.58
CA ALA A 268 7.82 16.48 4.36
C ALA A 268 7.51 17.67 5.29
N THR A 269 6.25 17.76 5.74
CA THR A 269 5.80 18.72 6.75
C THR A 269 5.13 17.98 7.89
N SER A 270 5.65 18.12 9.12
CA SER A 270 5.06 17.56 10.35
C SER A 270 4.85 18.66 11.41
N ILE A 271 3.60 19.08 11.61
CA ILE A 271 3.29 20.27 12.41
C ILE A 271 2.12 20.08 13.36
N ASN A 272 2.14 20.79 14.49
CA ASN A 272 1.04 20.87 15.44
C ASN A 272 0.54 19.50 15.96
N ASN A 273 1.40 18.47 15.97
CA ASN A 273 1.02 17.20 16.56
C ASN A 273 1.12 17.29 18.08
N THR A 274 0.10 16.75 18.75
CA THR A 274 -0.03 16.71 20.20
C THR A 274 0.36 15.35 20.74
N GLY A 275 0.63 15.25 22.05
CA GLY A 275 0.93 13.98 22.72
C GLY A 275 2.30 13.36 22.44
N GLY A 276 3.07 13.91 21.51
CA GLY A 276 4.41 13.42 21.15
C GLY A 276 5.20 14.39 20.29
N ALA A 277 6.34 13.91 19.77
CA ALA A 277 7.17 14.67 18.84
C ALA A 277 6.59 14.72 17.42
N GLY A 278 7.07 15.66 16.61
CA GLY A 278 6.76 15.73 15.19
C GLY A 278 7.30 14.53 14.41
N VAL A 279 8.51 14.10 14.76
CA VAL A 279 9.13 12.86 14.31
C VAL A 279 9.78 12.15 15.50
N VAL A 280 9.53 10.86 15.65
CA VAL A 280 10.17 9.98 16.66
C VAL A 280 11.02 8.96 15.92
N ILE A 281 12.30 8.85 16.27
CA ILE A 281 13.24 7.90 15.67
C ILE A 281 13.87 7.08 16.80
N THR A 282 13.61 5.78 16.85
CA THR A 282 14.14 4.91 17.93
C THR A 282 14.23 3.46 17.50
N GLY A 283 14.77 2.58 18.33
CA GLY A 283 14.81 1.14 18.07
C GLY A 283 15.70 0.78 16.88
N ASN A 284 16.88 1.39 16.78
CA ASN A 284 17.84 1.26 15.67
C ASN A 284 17.24 1.64 14.31
N SER A 285 16.39 2.67 14.28
CA SER A 285 15.75 3.18 13.08
C SER A 285 16.44 4.45 12.58
N GLU A 286 16.17 4.80 11.33
CA GLU A 286 16.73 5.98 10.67
C GLU A 286 15.67 6.83 9.97
N ALA A 287 15.86 8.15 9.97
CA ALA A 287 15.11 9.05 9.11
C ALA A 287 16.02 10.04 8.38
N SER A 288 15.76 10.24 7.09
CA SER A 288 16.48 11.12 6.17
C SER A 288 15.76 12.45 6.01
N PHE A 289 16.50 13.56 6.04
CA PHE A 289 15.99 14.92 5.85
C PHE A 289 16.69 15.68 4.71
N TRP A 290 17.33 14.95 3.78
CA TRP A 290 18.22 15.51 2.75
C TRP A 290 17.59 16.58 1.84
N GLN A 291 16.28 16.54 1.65
CA GLN A 291 15.55 17.51 0.83
C GLN A 291 14.84 18.59 1.67
N GLY A 292 15.29 18.78 2.91
CA GLY A 292 14.70 19.70 3.88
C GLY A 292 13.33 19.23 4.36
N GLY A 293 12.43 20.18 4.63
CA GLY A 293 11.11 19.94 5.20
C GLY A 293 10.79 20.92 6.33
N THR A 294 9.60 20.80 6.91
CA THR A 294 9.15 21.65 8.03
C THR A 294 8.64 20.80 9.18
N PHE A 295 9.32 20.88 10.32
CA PHE A 295 9.01 20.13 11.53
C PHE A 295 8.96 21.13 12.68
N THR A 296 7.77 21.64 12.98
CA THR A 296 7.60 22.76 13.94
C THR A 296 6.28 22.70 14.68
N GLY A 297 6.25 23.22 15.91
CA GLY A 297 5.02 23.41 16.68
C GLY A 297 4.47 22.12 17.30
N ASN A 298 5.30 21.09 17.46
CA ASN A 298 4.91 19.84 18.10
C ASN A 298 5.12 19.92 19.62
N GLN A 299 4.26 19.24 20.41
CA GLN A 299 4.13 19.49 21.87
C GLN A 299 5.36 19.09 22.71
N GLN A 300 6.25 18.23 22.22
CA GLN A 300 7.48 17.84 22.92
C GLN A 300 8.73 18.37 22.20
N LEU A 301 9.17 17.65 21.17
CA LEU A 301 10.23 18.03 20.26
C LEU A 301 9.66 17.98 18.84
N ASP A 302 10.28 18.69 17.91
CA ASP A 302 9.90 18.54 16.51
C ASP A 302 10.53 17.29 15.90
N ILE A 303 11.77 16.98 16.29
CA ILE A 303 12.43 15.72 15.97
C ILE A 303 13.03 15.15 17.26
N TYR A 304 12.71 13.90 17.56
CA TYR A 304 13.22 13.16 18.71
C TYR A 304 14.00 11.92 18.27
N CYS A 305 15.27 11.85 18.65
CA CYS A 305 16.11 10.68 18.57
C CYS A 305 16.14 9.98 19.92
N GLY A 306 15.57 8.78 19.98
CA GLY A 306 15.48 7.97 21.18
C GLY A 306 16.82 7.32 21.57
N PRO A 307 16.92 6.85 22.82
CA PRO A 307 18.16 6.30 23.38
C PRO A 307 18.62 5.00 22.71
N LEU A 308 17.76 4.34 21.95
CA LEU A 308 18.06 3.10 21.23
C LEU A 308 18.55 3.39 19.81
N ASN A 309 19.61 4.20 19.68
CA ASN A 309 20.28 4.52 18.42
C ASN A 309 19.34 5.04 17.31
N GLY A 310 18.45 5.99 17.62
CA GLY A 310 17.72 6.70 16.57
C GLY A 310 18.65 7.62 15.78
N ILE A 311 18.66 7.48 14.45
CA ILE A 311 19.53 8.27 13.56
C ILE A 311 18.69 9.24 12.73
N ALA A 312 18.96 10.54 12.86
CA ALA A 312 18.45 11.56 11.96
C ALA A 312 19.56 12.00 11.02
N ALA A 313 19.48 11.62 9.75
CA ALA A 313 20.43 12.00 8.70
C ALA A 313 20.09 13.38 8.11
N ALA A 314 21.06 14.30 8.19
CA ALA A 314 20.95 15.69 7.76
C ALA A 314 19.78 16.54 8.30
N PRO A 315 19.40 16.46 9.60
CA PRO A 315 18.28 17.23 10.16
C PRO A 315 18.46 18.75 10.05
N GLN A 316 19.70 19.23 9.96
CA GLN A 316 20.05 20.64 9.75
C GLN A 316 19.57 21.22 8.41
N LEU A 317 19.20 20.37 7.45
CA LEU A 317 18.66 20.83 6.16
C LEU A 317 17.16 21.13 6.24
N ALA A 318 16.48 20.69 7.29
CA ALA A 318 15.07 20.96 7.53
C ALA A 318 14.86 22.19 8.43
N THR A 319 13.68 22.79 8.33
CA THR A 319 13.22 23.77 9.31
C THR A 319 12.72 23.02 10.54
N VAL A 320 13.51 23.03 11.61
CA VAL A 320 13.24 22.32 12.87
C VAL A 320 13.20 23.32 14.01
N GLY A 321 12.14 23.30 14.83
CA GLY A 321 12.08 24.16 16.01
C GLY A 321 12.96 23.65 17.14
N SER A 322 12.70 22.43 17.61
CA SER A 322 13.45 21.78 18.69
C SER A 322 13.80 20.32 18.37
N THR A 323 15.02 19.91 18.69
CA THR A 323 15.49 18.53 18.49
C THR A 323 16.56 18.14 19.50
N ASN A 324 16.60 16.86 19.87
CA ASN A 324 17.70 16.26 20.62
C ASN A 324 18.60 15.37 19.73
N CYS A 325 18.30 15.29 18.43
CA CYS A 325 19.11 14.53 17.49
C CYS A 325 20.45 15.22 17.26
N PRO A 326 21.57 14.49 17.25
CA PRO A 326 22.83 15.04 16.83
C PRO A 326 22.76 15.41 15.34
N ASN A 327 23.52 16.44 14.94
CA ASN A 327 23.76 16.68 13.52
C ASN A 327 24.61 15.51 13.00
N THR A 328 24.01 14.65 12.18
CA THR A 328 24.72 13.60 11.47
C THR A 328 24.78 13.93 9.98
N TYR A 329 25.90 13.55 9.36
CA TYR A 329 26.22 13.89 7.99
C TYR A 329 25.20 13.29 7.03
#